data_AF-A0A5B7JY06-F1
#
_entry.id   AF-A0A5B7JY06-F1
#
_cell.length_a   1.000
_cell.length_b   1.000
_cell.length_c   1.000
_cell.angle_alpha   90.00
_cell.angle_beta   90.00
_cell.angle_gamma   90.00
#
_symmetry.space_group_name_H-M   'P 1'
#
loop_
_entity.id
_entity.type
_entity.pdbx_description
1 polymer ?
#
loop_
_entity_poly.entity_id
_entity_poly.type
_entity_poly.pdbx_seq_one_letter_code
_entity_poly.pdbx_strand_id
1 'polypeptide(L)'
;MINSLYNLVGAMSNEYVILPSEERQCRERQLCPDDMPSFHDLRRKTSLFITNIVRTMENPSLPYTPTVVHAGGIHCRPAKPLPQDLQQWVASSGKPGFIYFSLGSLVPSSEMPEK
;
A
#
# COMPACT_ATOMS: atom_id res chain seq x y z
N MET A 1 -0.39 17.08 -18.38
CA MET A 1 -1.65 17.67 -17.91
C MET A 1 -2.68 16.56 -17.79
N ILE A 2 -3.08 16.19 -16.58
CA ILE A 2 -4.23 15.30 -16.37
C ILE A 2 -5.50 16.14 -16.62
N ASN A 3 -6.44 15.58 -17.38
CA ASN A 3 -7.67 16.28 -17.81
C ASN A 3 -8.56 16.60 -16.58
N SER A 4 -9.08 17.83 -16.48
CA SER A 4 -10.01 18.24 -15.41
C SER A 4 -11.25 17.34 -15.32
N LEU A 5 -11.74 16.83 -16.45
CA LEU A 5 -12.84 15.87 -16.48
C LEU A 5 -12.46 14.56 -15.78
N TYR A 6 -11.22 14.07 -15.98
CA TYR A 6 -10.74 12.86 -15.32
C TYR A 6 -10.68 13.03 -13.80
N ASN A 7 -10.17 14.17 -13.33
CA ASN A 7 -10.13 14.48 -11.90
C ASN A 7 -11.53 14.59 -11.30
N LEU A 8 -12.47 15.23 -12.01
CA LEU A 8 -13.86 15.35 -11.54
C LEU A 8 -14.53 13.98 -11.46
N VAL A 9 -14.42 13.17 -12.51
CA VAL A 9 -14.97 11.80 -12.51
C VAL A 9 -14.35 10.98 -11.38
N GLY A 10 -13.03 11.02 -11.21
CA GLY A 10 -12.33 10.34 -10.12
C GLY A 10 -12.82 10.77 -8.74
N ALA A 11 -13.01 12.07 -8.52
CA ALA A 11 -13.53 12.61 -7.25
C ALA A 11 -14.97 12.15 -6.99
N MET A 12 -15.84 12.22 -8.01
CA MET A 12 -17.23 11.77 -7.90
C MET A 12 -17.32 10.26 -7.64
N SER A 13 -16.53 9.46 -8.36
CA SER A 13 -16.45 8.02 -8.13
C SER A 13 -15.97 7.70 -6.72
N ASN A 14 -14.98 8.42 -6.21
CA ASN A 14 -14.50 8.23 -4.84
C ASN A 14 -15.61 8.53 -3.82
N GLU A 15 -16.27 9.68 -3.96
CA GLU A 15 -17.27 10.17 -3.00
C GLU A 15 -18.55 9.32 -2.94
N TYR A 16 -19.04 8.90 -4.10
CA TYR A 16 -20.38 8.29 -4.23
C TYR A 16 -20.35 6.79 -4.51
N VAL A 17 -19.22 6.21 -4.92
CA VAL A 17 -19.13 4.78 -5.27
C VAL A 17 -18.13 4.06 -4.40
N ILE A 18 -16.88 4.51 -4.35
CA ILE A 18 -15.79 3.79 -3.67
C ILE A 18 -15.98 3.86 -2.15
N LEU A 19 -16.05 5.07 -1.58
CA LEU A 19 -16.11 5.25 -0.13
C LEU A 19 -17.34 4.55 0.50
N PRO A 20 -18.56 4.67 -0.06
CA PRO A 20 -19.72 3.98 0.49
C PRO A 20 -19.65 2.45 0.34
N SER A 21 -19.01 1.96 -0.74
CA SER A 21 -18.80 0.53 -0.97
C SER A 21 -17.81 -0.06 0.04
N GLU A 22 -16.73 0.65 0.33
CA GLU A 22 -15.74 0.26 1.34
C GLU A 22 -16.34 0.23 2.73
N GLU A 23 -17.09 1.26 3.12
CA GLU A 23 -17.78 1.29 4.41
C GLU A 23 -18.75 0.10 4.55
N ARG A 24 -19.52 -0.18 3.49
CA ARG A 24 -20.43 -1.33 3.45
C ARG A 24 -19.69 -2.65 3.66
N GLN A 25 -18.64 -2.89 2.88
CA GLN A 25 -17.83 -4.11 2.98
C GLN A 25 -17.18 -4.26 4.35
N CYS A 26 -16.71 -3.17 4.95
CA CYS A 26 -16.11 -3.17 6.26
C CYS A 26 -17.11 -3.59 7.35
N ARG A 27 -18.36 -3.08 7.28
CA ARG A 27 -19.44 -3.46 8.20
C ARG A 27 -19.92 -4.89 7.99
N GLU A 28 -20.14 -5.31 6.73
CA GLU A 28 -20.56 -6.68 6.39
C GLU A 28 -19.56 -7.74 6.86
N ARG A 29 -18.26 -7.43 6.77
CA ARG A 29 -17.18 -8.33 7.20
C ARG A 29 -16.81 -8.19 8.67
N GLN A 30 -17.51 -7.35 9.43
CA GLN A 30 -17.23 -7.07 10.86
C GLN A 30 -15.78 -6.64 11.10
N LEU A 31 -15.19 -5.91 10.14
CA LEU A 31 -13.83 -5.36 10.23
C LEU A 31 -13.83 -3.99 10.91
N CYS A 32 -14.95 -3.27 10.82
CA CYS A 32 -15.14 -1.97 11.43
C CYS A 32 -15.74 -2.12 12.83
N PRO A 33 -15.26 -1.34 13.83
CA PRO A 33 -15.92 -1.21 15.12
C PRO A 33 -17.38 -0.75 14.98
N ASP A 34 -18.25 -1.22 15.88
CA ASP A 34 -19.68 -0.90 15.85
C ASP A 34 -19.95 0.61 16.05
N ASP A 35 -19.10 1.28 16.83
CA ASP A 35 -19.19 2.71 17.15
C ASP A 35 -18.45 3.61 16.14
N MET A 36 -17.95 3.04 15.04
CA MET A 36 -17.19 3.80 14.06
C MET A 36 -18.09 4.81 13.30
N PRO A 37 -17.70 6.11 13.25
CA PRO A 37 -18.40 7.11 12.46
C PRO A 37 -18.33 6.79 10.97
N SER A 38 -19.14 7.48 10.16
CA SER A 38 -19.11 7.28 8.70
C SER A 38 -17.71 7.54 8.13
N PHE A 39 -17.37 6.87 7.03
CA PHE A 39 -16.07 7.08 6.39
C PHE A 39 -15.91 8.54 5.91
N HIS A 40 -17.01 9.18 5.55
CA HIS A 40 -17.07 10.62 5.22
C HIS A 40 -16.66 11.50 6.40
N ASP A 41 -17.14 11.20 7.60
CA ASP A 41 -16.80 11.96 8.80
C ASP A 41 -15.38 11.68 9.26
N LEU A 42 -14.92 10.42 9.17
CA LEU A 42 -13.52 10.05 9.38
C LEU A 42 -12.61 10.89 8.49
N ARG A 43 -12.87 10.93 7.17
CA ARG A 43 -12.05 11.71 6.23
C ARG A 43 -12.01 13.20 6.58
N ARG A 44 -13.13 13.78 7.02
CA ARG A 44 -13.21 15.22 7.37
C ARG A 44 -12.62 15.56 8.74
N LYS A 45 -12.69 14.66 9.72
CA LYS A 45 -12.31 14.92 11.12
C LYS A 45 -10.96 14.31 11.51
N THR A 46 -10.24 13.70 10.56
CA THR A 46 -8.91 13.14 10.81
C THR A 46 -7.94 14.24 11.23
N SER A 47 -7.42 14.15 12.45
CA SER A 47 -6.45 15.09 13.01
C SER A 47 -4.99 14.77 12.65
N LEU A 48 -4.71 13.54 12.25
CA LEU A 48 -3.38 13.05 11.89
C LEU A 48 -3.49 11.93 10.86
N PHE A 49 -2.71 12.02 9.78
CA PHE A 49 -2.62 10.99 8.75
C PHE A 49 -1.17 10.56 8.56
N ILE A 50 -0.86 9.30 8.87
CA ILE A 50 0.49 8.75 8.73
C ILE A 50 0.54 7.90 7.46
N THR A 51 1.41 8.27 6.52
CA THR A 51 1.55 7.58 5.24
C THR A 51 2.86 6.79 5.20
N ASN A 52 2.79 5.51 4.81
CA ASN A 52 3.97 4.68 4.60
C ASN A 52 4.59 4.93 3.22
N ILE A 53 4.99 6.17 2.97
CA ILE A 53 5.66 6.60 1.74
C ILE A 53 6.79 7.56 2.08
N VAL A 54 7.86 7.52 1.29
CA VAL A 54 8.91 8.55 1.35
C VAL A 54 8.45 9.72 0.49
N ARG A 55 8.36 10.92 1.08
CA ARG A 55 7.79 12.12 0.41
C ARG A 55 8.37 12.41 -0.98
N THR A 56 9.65 12.14 -1.19
CA THR A 56 10.33 12.37 -2.48
C THR A 56 9.95 11.37 -3.58
N MET A 57 9.35 10.24 -3.23
CA MET A 57 8.91 9.22 -4.19
C MET A 57 7.47 9.44 -4.67
N GLU A 58 6.77 10.42 -4.11
CA GLU A 58 5.41 10.72 -4.50
C GLU A 58 5.34 11.45 -5.84
N ASN A 59 4.44 11.01 -6.72
CA ASN A 59 4.20 11.63 -8.01
C ASN A 59 2.70 11.63 -8.36
N PRO A 60 2.06 12.79 -8.57
CA PRO A 60 2.63 14.14 -8.44
C PRO A 60 2.89 14.52 -6.98
N SER A 61 3.84 15.42 -6.74
CA SER A 61 4.03 15.98 -5.39
C SER A 61 2.80 16.83 -5.02
N LEU A 62 2.16 16.52 -3.89
CA LEU A 62 0.97 17.22 -3.44
C LEU A 62 1.26 18.18 -2.26
N PRO A 63 0.53 19.30 -2.15
CA PRO A 63 0.58 20.14 -0.97
C PRO A 63 -0.14 19.44 0.20
N TYR A 64 0.61 19.13 1.27
CA TYR A 64 0.07 18.51 2.47
C TYR A 64 -0.04 19.49 3.63
N THR A 65 -1.05 19.27 4.47
CA THR A 65 -1.17 19.92 5.77
C THR A 65 -0.12 19.37 6.73
N PRO A 66 0.25 20.11 7.80
CA PRO A 66 1.16 19.61 8.84
C PRO A 66 0.67 18.35 9.56
N THR A 67 -0.62 18.01 9.40
CA THR A 67 -1.24 16.79 9.94
C THR A 67 -0.88 15.54 9.15
N VAL A 68 -0.19 15.64 8.00
CA VAL A 68 0.25 14.49 7.22
C VAL A 68 1.72 14.19 7.48
N VAL A 69 1.99 13.02 8.08
CA VAL A 69 3.33 12.55 8.42
C VAL A 69 3.75 11.43 7.48
N HIS A 70 4.87 11.63 6.79
CA HIS A 70 5.43 10.65 5.85
C HIS A 70 6.40 9.73 6.61
N ALA A 71 5.96 8.52 6.91
CA ALA A 71 6.72 7.48 7.61
C ALA A 71 7.06 6.32 6.65
N GLY A 72 7.77 6.62 5.58
CA GLY A 72 8.20 5.61 4.60
C GLY A 72 9.05 4.51 5.24
N GLY A 73 8.70 3.25 4.98
CA GLY A 73 9.39 2.10 5.55
C GLY A 73 9.09 1.87 7.03
N ILE A 74 7.97 2.36 7.56
CA ILE A 74 7.59 2.17 8.98
C ILE A 74 7.53 0.70 9.42
N HIS A 75 7.29 -0.21 8.47
CA HIS A 75 7.23 -1.65 8.69
C HIS A 75 8.59 -2.35 8.51
N CYS A 76 9.60 -1.65 8.00
CA CYS A 76 10.93 -2.22 7.75
C CYS A 76 11.66 -2.45 9.07
N ARG A 77 12.22 -3.65 9.22
CA ARG A 77 13.07 -4.04 10.35
C ARG A 77 14.46 -4.39 9.81
N PRO A 78 15.51 -4.36 10.66
CA PRO A 78 16.82 -4.88 10.25
C PRO A 78 16.68 -6.29 9.67
N ALA A 79 17.31 -6.52 8.53
CA ALA A 79 17.26 -7.81 7.85
C ALA A 79 17.87 -8.89 8.75
N LYS A 80 17.18 -10.03 8.86
CA LYS A 80 17.75 -11.23 9.49
C LYS A 80 18.87 -11.78 8.59
N PRO A 81 19.87 -12.44 9.17
CA PRO A 81 20.86 -13.15 8.36
C PRO A 81 20.16 -14.18 7.47
N LEU A 82 20.71 -14.39 6.28
CA LEU A 82 20.23 -15.43 5.37
C LEU A 82 20.47 -16.81 6.01
N PRO A 83 19.56 -17.77 5.79
CA PRO A 83 19.84 -19.18 6.02
C PRO A 83 21.17 -19.62 5.38
N GLN A 84 21.90 -20.52 6.05
CA GLN A 84 23.28 -20.86 5.68
C GLN A 84 23.40 -21.41 4.25
N ASP A 85 22.43 -22.20 3.82
CA ASP A 85 22.31 -22.74 2.47
C ASP A 85 22.14 -21.64 1.42
N LEU A 86 21.22 -20.69 1.65
CA LEU A 86 21.01 -19.55 0.76
C LEU A 86 22.21 -18.61 0.74
N GLN A 87 22.86 -18.39 1.88
CA GLN A 87 24.05 -17.56 1.96
C GLN A 87 25.20 -18.16 1.14
N GLN A 88 25.41 -19.49 1.22
CA GLN A 88 26.40 -20.19 0.41
C GLN A 88 26.06 -20.15 -1.08
N TRP A 89 24.79 -20.36 -1.44
CA TRP A 89 24.33 -20.28 -2.82
C TRP A 89 24.54 -18.89 -3.42
N VAL A 90 24.12 -17.83 -2.70
CA VAL A 90 24.36 -16.44 -3.09
C VAL A 90 25.85 -16.16 -3.25
N ALA A 91 26.69 -16.60 -2.30
CA ALA A 91 28.13 -16.42 -2.38
C ALA A 91 28.78 -17.14 -3.57
N SER A 92 28.25 -18.31 -3.96
CA SER A 92 28.73 -19.08 -5.13
C SER A 92 28.43 -18.43 -6.48
N SER A 93 27.52 -17.46 -6.53
CA SER A 93 27.04 -16.82 -7.76
C SER A 93 28.13 -16.01 -8.50
N GLY A 94 29.26 -15.72 -7.84
CA GLY A 94 30.43 -15.10 -8.47
C GLY A 94 30.14 -13.72 -9.09
N LYS A 95 30.89 -13.37 -10.13
CA LYS A 95 30.74 -12.07 -10.85
C LYS A 95 29.39 -11.90 -11.58
N PRO A 96 28.80 -12.94 -12.18
CA PRO A 96 27.50 -12.80 -12.87
C PRO A 96 26.33 -12.49 -11.91
N GLY A 97 26.45 -12.85 -10.63
CA GLY A 97 25.40 -12.61 -9.63
C GLY A 97 24.20 -13.54 -9.77
N PHE A 98 23.08 -13.15 -9.18
CA PHE A 98 21.84 -13.93 -9.16
C PHE A 98 20.63 -13.01 -9.33
N ILE A 99 19.49 -13.60 -9.68
CA ILE A 99 18.22 -12.89 -9.82
C ILE A 99 17.34 -13.28 -8.64
N TYR A 100 16.89 -12.27 -7.88
CA TYR A 100 15.81 -12.45 -6.91
C TYR A 100 14.47 -12.12 -7.59
N PHE A 101 13.55 -13.07 -7.54
CA PHE A 101 12.20 -12.91 -8.06
C PHE A 101 11.19 -13.28 -6.98
N SER A 102 10.19 -12.43 -6.77
CA SER A 102 9.12 -12.64 -5.81
C SER A 102 7.84 -11.99 -6.32
N LEU A 103 6.72 -12.70 -6.21
CA LEU A 103 5.37 -12.21 -6.51
C LEU A 103 4.65 -11.64 -5.27
N GLY A 104 5.35 -11.58 -4.13
CA GLY A 104 4.74 -11.29 -2.84
C GLY A 104 3.90 -12.47 -2.32
N SER A 105 3.10 -12.22 -1.29
CA SER A 105 2.26 -13.25 -0.66
C SER A 105 0.87 -13.38 -1.29
N LEU A 106 0.50 -12.49 -2.20
CA LEU A 106 -0.86 -12.44 -2.77
C LEU A 106 -1.06 -13.47 -3.88
N VAL A 107 -0.01 -13.79 -4.63
CA VAL A 107 -0.06 -14.76 -5.73
C VAL A 107 0.65 -16.04 -5.28
N PRO A 108 -0.09 -17.12 -4.96
CA PRO A 108 0.52 -18.39 -4.63
C PRO A 108 1.19 -18.96 -5.89
N SER A 109 2.51 -19.13 -5.83
CA SER A 109 3.29 -19.68 -6.94
C SER A 109 2.86 -21.10 -7.32
N SER A 110 2.22 -21.83 -6.40
CA SER A 110 1.65 -23.15 -6.63
C SER A 110 0.42 -23.15 -7.55
N GLU A 111 -0.24 -22.01 -7.73
CA GLU A 111 -1.43 -21.89 -8.59
C GLU A 111 -1.07 -21.38 -9.99
N MET A 112 0.23 -21.21 -10.29
CA MET A 112 0.65 -20.84 -11.64
C MET A 112 0.45 -22.02 -12.59
N PRO A 113 -0.18 -21.83 -13.75
CA PRO A 113 -0.42 -22.91 -14.70
C PRO A 113 0.90 -23.52 -15.19
N GLU A 114 0.94 -24.85 -15.25
CA GLU A 114 1.95 -25.53 -16.04
C GLU A 114 1.70 -25.22 -17.52
N LYS A 115 2.79 -25.05 -18.28
CA LYS A 115 2.77 -24.60 -19.68
C LYS A 115 1.74 -25.32 -20.56
#